data_AF-A0A3E0N1Q4-F1
#
_entry.id   AF-A0A3E0N1Q4-F1
#
_cell.length_a   1.000
_cell.length_b   1.000
_cell.length_c   1.000
_cell.angle_alpha   90.00
_cell.angle_beta   90.00
_cell.angle_gamma   90.00
#
_symmetry.space_group_name_H-M   'P 1'
#
loop_
_entity.id
_entity.type
_entity.pdbx_description
1 polymer ?
#
loop_
_entity_poly.entity_id
_entity_poly.type
_entity_poly.pdbx_seq_one_letter_code
_entity_poly.pdbx_strand_id
1 'polypeptide(L)'
;MSQSKGYSVNVATAVVIANMVGTGVFTSLGFQLLAIESTGAIIWLWVLGGLCALCGALCYAELGAHHVGSGGEYHFLSELIHPYAGFLSGGVSATVGFAAPIALAALTFGVYLATAFPAAPPKVTATLLILAMVAIHTRTYRESSRGQVMLTVLKLALIVVFIGTAWIVGSQYPQQLPLSSLMDASEIATGAGAVALIYVTYAYSGWNAATYILGELEEPQRDLPRALVVGCAVVTLIYVLLNTVFLTSAPTADLSGEVEIAYIVADEVLGSEGAFVVSLLLSGILISTVSAMVMAGPRALQRLGEDYMGLSWLGSTNVHGLPRNAIVLMGVIALFFLWTSTFEQILLFAGLVMATNTLFTVMAVFVSRARRMGEAQQSVFTIPFYPLPAIIFLGITGWTVLYTAVQYPLQLAITLGLIVVGYPMFRLLERRVV
;
A
#
# COMPACT_ATOMS: atom_id res chain seq x y z
N MET A 1 -6.61 34.76 10.83
CA MET A 1 -5.87 33.89 9.89
C MET A 1 -6.67 32.62 9.70
N SER A 2 -7.29 32.44 8.54
CA SER A 2 -8.03 31.23 8.18
C SER A 2 -7.04 30.07 8.10
N GLN A 3 -7.07 29.14 9.07
CA GLN A 3 -6.36 27.87 8.91
C GLN A 3 -6.95 27.17 7.68
N SER A 4 -6.12 26.83 6.70
CA SER A 4 -6.52 25.99 5.57
C SER A 4 -7.14 24.71 6.15
N LYS A 5 -8.35 24.38 5.69
CA LYS A 5 -9.12 23.23 6.19
C LYS A 5 -8.67 21.89 5.55
N GLY A 6 -7.63 21.89 4.71
CA GLY A 6 -7.18 20.73 3.95
C GLY A 6 -5.84 20.15 4.41
N TYR A 7 -5.52 18.95 3.93
CA TYR A 7 -4.21 18.33 4.11
C TYR A 7 -3.20 18.96 3.15
N SER A 8 -2.05 19.36 3.69
CA SER A 8 -0.94 19.85 2.88
C SER A 8 -0.26 18.73 2.10
N VAL A 9 0.54 19.09 1.09
CA VAL A 9 1.38 18.15 0.32
C VAL A 9 2.29 17.29 1.21
N ASN A 10 2.76 17.81 2.35
CA ASN A 10 3.59 17.06 3.29
C ASN A 10 2.79 15.95 3.97
N VAL A 11 1.53 16.20 4.32
CA VAL A 11 0.64 15.16 4.88
C VAL A 11 0.33 14.12 3.81
N ALA A 12 -0.01 14.55 2.58
CA ALA A 12 -0.27 13.63 1.48
C ALA A 12 0.94 12.73 1.17
N THR A 13 2.13 13.32 1.08
CA THR A 13 3.39 12.56 0.88
C THR A 13 3.66 11.62 2.05
N ALA A 14 3.45 12.08 3.28
CA ALA A 14 3.63 11.26 4.47
C ALA A 14 2.65 10.08 4.53
N VAL A 15 1.42 10.26 4.03
CA VAL A 15 0.42 9.19 3.88
C VAL A 15 0.88 8.18 2.83
N VAL A 16 1.33 8.62 1.65
CA VAL A 16 1.86 7.71 0.60
C VAL A 16 3.01 6.88 1.12
N ILE A 17 4.05 7.53 1.66
CA ILE A 17 5.21 6.84 2.21
C ILE A 17 4.79 5.90 3.34
N ALA A 18 3.90 6.35 4.23
CA ALA A 18 3.51 5.50 5.35
C ALA A 18 2.65 4.31 4.96
N ASN A 19 1.83 4.43 3.90
CA ASN A 19 1.05 3.33 3.37
C ASN A 19 1.93 2.29 2.69
N MET A 20 2.92 2.74 1.91
CA MET A 20 3.84 1.85 1.23
C MET A 20 4.77 1.15 2.21
N VAL A 21 5.46 1.91 3.07
CA VAL A 21 6.42 1.36 4.06
C VAL A 21 5.66 0.66 5.17
N GLY A 22 5.36 -0.62 4.94
CA GLY A 22 4.66 -1.51 5.85
C GLY A 22 5.39 -2.84 6.03
N THR A 23 4.64 -3.91 6.21
CA THR A 23 5.17 -5.25 6.50
C THR A 23 5.95 -5.85 5.34
N GLY A 24 5.49 -5.63 4.09
CA GLY A 24 6.03 -6.31 2.92
C GLY A 24 7.53 -6.15 2.70
N VAL A 25 8.11 -4.97 2.95
CA VAL A 25 9.57 -4.78 2.76
C VAL A 25 10.41 -5.60 3.74
N PHE A 26 9.87 -5.91 4.91
CA PHE A 26 10.58 -6.66 5.94
C PHE A 26 10.35 -8.18 5.83
N THR A 27 9.37 -8.62 5.05
CA THR A 27 8.98 -10.04 4.94
C THR A 27 9.22 -10.63 3.55
N SER A 28 9.04 -9.84 2.49
CA SER A 28 9.00 -10.34 1.10
C SER A 28 10.32 -10.98 0.67
N LEU A 29 11.46 -10.49 1.16
CA LEU A 29 12.77 -11.01 0.78
C LEU A 29 12.93 -12.50 1.14
N GLY A 30 12.48 -12.92 2.32
CA GLY A 30 12.60 -14.31 2.75
C GLY A 30 11.87 -15.27 1.82
N PHE A 31 10.67 -14.89 1.38
CA PHE A 31 9.91 -15.69 0.41
C PHE A 31 10.48 -15.64 -1.02
N GLN A 32 11.14 -14.55 -1.41
CA GLN A 32 11.85 -14.49 -2.70
C GLN A 32 13.03 -15.45 -2.73
N LEU A 33 13.78 -15.55 -1.62
CA LEU A 33 14.94 -16.43 -1.47
C LEU A 33 14.59 -17.94 -1.47
N LEU A 34 13.31 -18.30 -1.45
CA LEU A 34 12.87 -19.69 -1.65
C LEU A 34 12.93 -20.13 -3.12
N ALA A 35 12.86 -19.18 -4.06
CA ALA A 35 12.69 -19.46 -5.48
C ALA A 35 13.68 -18.72 -6.39
N ILE A 36 14.41 -17.73 -5.87
CA ILE A 36 15.40 -16.95 -6.61
C ILE A 36 16.77 -17.12 -5.96
N GLU A 37 17.73 -17.62 -6.73
CA GLU A 37 19.11 -17.82 -6.27
C GLU A 37 19.97 -16.57 -6.51
N SER A 38 19.78 -15.90 -7.64
CA SER A 38 20.49 -14.65 -7.98
C SER A 38 20.02 -13.47 -7.12
N THR A 39 20.87 -13.06 -6.20
CA THR A 39 20.67 -11.86 -5.35
C THR A 39 20.58 -10.58 -6.17
N GLY A 40 21.32 -10.48 -7.28
CA GLY A 40 21.21 -9.37 -8.23
C GLY A 40 19.86 -9.32 -8.94
N ALA A 41 19.30 -10.47 -9.30
CA ALA A 41 17.93 -10.54 -9.84
C ALA A 41 16.90 -10.06 -8.81
N ILE A 42 17.07 -10.39 -7.52
CA ILE A 42 16.22 -9.87 -6.43
C ILE A 42 16.26 -8.34 -6.40
N ILE A 43 17.45 -7.73 -6.41
CA ILE A 43 17.58 -6.26 -6.42
C ILE A 43 16.88 -5.64 -7.64
N TRP A 44 17.07 -6.21 -8.83
CA TRP A 44 16.38 -5.73 -10.03
C TRP A 44 14.87 -5.87 -9.95
N LEU A 45 14.35 -6.94 -9.35
CA LEU A 45 12.90 -7.07 -9.10
C LEU A 45 12.38 -5.94 -8.21
N TRP A 46 13.10 -5.55 -7.16
CA TRP A 46 12.75 -4.38 -6.34
C TRP A 46 12.80 -3.06 -7.11
N VAL A 47 13.76 -2.89 -8.02
CA VAL A 47 13.82 -1.73 -8.92
C VAL A 47 12.62 -1.73 -9.89
N LEU A 48 12.29 -2.88 -10.48
CA LEU A 48 11.14 -3.03 -11.39
C LEU A 48 9.81 -2.77 -10.67
N GLY A 49 9.67 -3.24 -9.43
CA GLY A 49 8.52 -2.94 -8.58
C GLY A 49 8.35 -1.45 -8.31
N GLY A 50 9.44 -0.76 -7.98
CA GLY A 50 9.44 0.69 -7.76
C GLY A 50 9.15 1.49 -9.04
N LEU A 51 9.70 1.06 -10.17
CA LEU A 51 9.39 1.62 -11.49
C LEU A 51 7.90 1.44 -11.83
N CYS A 52 7.35 0.24 -11.60
CA CYS A 52 5.93 -0.03 -11.79
C CYS A 52 5.07 0.90 -10.90
N ALA A 53 5.38 1.00 -9.60
CA ALA A 53 4.68 1.89 -8.68
C ALA A 53 4.74 3.37 -9.12
N LEU A 54 5.90 3.84 -9.60
CA LEU A 54 6.06 5.19 -10.12
C LEU A 54 5.23 5.41 -11.40
N CYS A 55 5.22 4.43 -12.32
CA CYS A 55 4.38 4.49 -13.52
C CYS A 55 2.88 4.55 -13.19
N GLY A 56 2.42 3.75 -12.22
CA GLY A 56 1.06 3.81 -11.69
C GLY A 56 0.75 5.15 -11.03
N ALA A 57 1.67 5.67 -10.23
CA ALA A 57 1.57 6.98 -9.58
C ALA A 57 1.43 8.12 -10.58
N LEU A 58 2.17 8.11 -11.68
CA LEU A 58 2.02 9.11 -12.76
C LEU A 58 0.64 9.04 -13.41
N CYS A 59 0.12 7.83 -13.63
CA CYS A 59 -1.22 7.62 -14.17
C CYS A 59 -2.30 8.18 -13.23
N TYR A 60 -2.21 7.87 -11.94
CA TYR A 60 -3.16 8.34 -10.93
C TYR A 60 -3.02 9.84 -10.67
N ALA A 61 -1.82 10.39 -10.79
CA ALA A 61 -1.56 11.81 -10.69
C ALA A 61 -2.31 12.60 -11.79
N GLU A 62 -2.30 12.10 -13.03
CA GLU A 62 -3.11 12.72 -14.09
C GLU A 62 -4.60 12.51 -13.86
N LEU A 63 -5.05 11.31 -13.47
CA LEU A 63 -6.48 11.12 -13.15
C LEU A 63 -6.93 12.09 -12.06
N GLY A 64 -6.23 12.17 -10.94
CA GLY A 64 -6.60 13.04 -9.83
C GLY A 64 -6.37 14.54 -10.08
N ALA A 65 -5.50 14.92 -11.02
CA ALA A 65 -5.39 16.32 -11.45
C ALA A 65 -6.61 16.80 -12.25
N HIS A 66 -7.38 15.88 -12.82
CA HIS A 66 -8.54 16.19 -13.66
C HIS A 66 -9.89 15.76 -13.08
N HIS A 67 -9.91 14.75 -12.23
CA HIS A 67 -11.08 14.18 -11.58
C HIS A 67 -10.89 14.31 -10.06
N VAL A 68 -11.15 15.52 -9.54
CA VAL A 68 -10.88 15.85 -8.14
C VAL A 68 -12.02 15.32 -7.26
N GLY A 69 -11.72 14.28 -6.49
CA GLY A 69 -12.63 13.72 -5.50
C GLY A 69 -11.97 12.66 -4.64
N SER A 70 -12.38 12.60 -3.37
CA SER A 70 -11.93 11.55 -2.44
C SER A 70 -12.51 10.19 -2.83
N GLY A 71 -11.91 9.11 -2.32
CA GLY A 71 -12.34 7.72 -2.55
C GLY A 71 -11.46 6.91 -3.50
N GLY A 72 -10.43 7.51 -4.09
CA GLY A 72 -9.43 6.80 -4.90
C GLY A 72 -10.05 6.12 -6.12
N GLU A 73 -9.76 4.84 -6.32
CA GLU A 73 -10.25 4.05 -7.46
C GLU A 73 -11.78 4.01 -7.56
N TYR A 74 -12.50 4.03 -6.43
CA TYR A 74 -13.95 4.17 -6.43
C TYR A 74 -14.39 5.38 -7.25
N HIS A 75 -13.81 6.55 -6.96
CA HIS A 75 -14.18 7.80 -7.60
C HIS A 75 -13.83 7.78 -9.09
N PHE A 76 -12.60 7.39 -9.43
CA PHE A 76 -12.16 7.36 -10.84
C PHE A 76 -13.00 6.39 -11.68
N LEU A 77 -13.26 5.18 -11.19
CA LEU A 77 -13.99 4.16 -11.95
C LEU A 77 -15.48 4.47 -12.04
N SER A 78 -16.09 5.05 -11.01
CA SER A 78 -17.48 5.54 -11.05
C SER A 78 -17.67 6.58 -12.16
N GLU A 79 -16.75 7.55 -12.24
CA GLU A 79 -16.87 8.68 -13.15
C GLU A 79 -16.47 8.33 -14.60
N LEU A 80 -15.39 7.57 -14.77
CA LEU A 80 -14.81 7.31 -16.09
C LEU A 80 -15.32 6.04 -16.75
N ILE A 81 -15.66 5.01 -15.98
CA ILE A 81 -16.01 3.69 -16.52
C ILE A 81 -17.51 3.44 -16.37
N HIS A 82 -17.99 3.25 -15.13
CA HIS A 82 -19.40 3.01 -14.82
C HIS A 82 -19.61 3.03 -13.29
N PRO A 83 -20.77 3.49 -12.77
CA PRO A 83 -21.08 3.45 -11.33
C PRO A 83 -20.90 2.06 -10.69
N TYR A 84 -21.22 0.99 -11.42
CA TYR A 84 -20.98 -0.38 -10.98
C TYR A 84 -19.49 -0.73 -10.80
N ALA A 85 -18.63 -0.26 -11.71
CA ALA A 85 -17.19 -0.48 -11.60
C ALA A 85 -16.62 0.25 -10.37
N GLY A 86 -17.09 1.47 -10.12
CA GLY A 86 -16.81 2.18 -8.89
C GLY A 86 -17.32 1.44 -7.65
N PHE A 87 -18.57 0.99 -7.62
CA PHE A 87 -19.13 0.20 -6.51
C PHE A 87 -18.27 -1.01 -6.14
N LEU A 88 -17.88 -1.83 -7.13
CA LEU A 88 -16.96 -2.94 -6.93
C LEU A 88 -15.63 -2.46 -6.35
N SER A 89 -15.06 -1.41 -6.94
CA SER A 89 -13.80 -0.82 -6.49
C SER A 89 -13.86 -0.34 -5.04
N GLY A 90 -14.96 0.32 -4.63
CA GLY A 90 -15.14 0.77 -3.25
C GLY A 90 -15.18 -0.38 -2.26
N GLY A 91 -15.82 -1.50 -2.61
CA GLY A 91 -15.79 -2.73 -1.82
C GLY A 91 -14.39 -3.34 -1.73
N VAL A 92 -13.67 -3.38 -2.85
CA VAL A 92 -12.27 -3.84 -2.92
C VAL A 92 -11.36 -2.98 -2.05
N SER A 93 -11.41 -1.65 -2.19
CA SER A 93 -10.65 -0.70 -1.39
C SER A 93 -10.97 -0.86 0.10
N ALA A 94 -12.25 -0.92 0.47
CA ALA A 94 -12.67 -1.04 1.86
C ALA A 94 -12.21 -2.34 2.54
N THR A 95 -12.06 -3.42 1.77
CA THR A 95 -11.71 -4.74 2.31
C THR A 95 -10.22 -5.02 2.13
N VAL A 96 -9.83 -5.54 0.98
CA VAL A 96 -8.46 -5.97 0.70
C VAL A 96 -7.50 -4.82 0.44
N GLY A 97 -8.01 -3.64 0.05
CA GLY A 97 -7.19 -2.46 -0.16
C GLY A 97 -6.71 -1.78 1.13
N PHE A 98 -7.51 -1.84 2.22
CA PHE A 98 -7.18 -1.18 3.48
C PHE A 98 -7.41 -2.03 4.73
N ALA A 99 -8.59 -2.63 4.93
CA ALA A 99 -8.89 -3.35 6.17
C ALA A 99 -7.97 -4.57 6.38
N ALA A 100 -7.74 -5.37 5.34
CA ALA A 100 -6.86 -6.53 5.43
C ALA A 100 -5.37 -6.12 5.62
N PRO A 101 -4.82 -5.13 4.89
CA PRO A 101 -3.50 -4.55 5.19
C PRO A 101 -3.38 -3.94 6.60
N ILE A 102 -4.42 -3.28 7.13
CA ILE A 102 -4.47 -2.79 8.51
C ILE A 102 -4.31 -3.96 9.49
N ALA A 103 -5.07 -5.04 9.28
CA ALA A 103 -4.99 -6.23 10.11
C ALA A 103 -3.59 -6.85 10.09
N LEU A 104 -2.98 -6.92 8.89
CA LEU A 104 -1.64 -7.46 8.71
C LEU A 104 -0.58 -6.62 9.41
N ALA A 105 -0.58 -5.31 9.18
CA ALA A 105 0.36 -4.39 9.82
C ALA A 105 0.22 -4.39 11.34
N ALA A 106 -1.01 -4.46 11.85
CA ALA A 106 -1.26 -4.56 13.28
C ALA A 106 -0.80 -5.91 13.86
N LEU A 107 -1.00 -7.03 13.16
CA LEU A 107 -0.50 -8.34 13.59
C LEU A 107 1.03 -8.34 13.66
N THR A 108 1.71 -7.87 12.61
CA THR A 108 3.17 -7.80 12.58
C THR A 108 3.70 -6.85 13.65
N PHE A 109 2.98 -5.75 13.96
CA PHE A 109 3.28 -4.93 15.13
C PHE A 109 3.26 -5.75 16.42
N GLY A 110 2.22 -6.55 16.63
CA GLY A 110 2.08 -7.38 17.82
C GLY A 110 3.15 -8.47 17.92
N VAL A 111 3.56 -9.05 16.78
CA VAL A 111 4.63 -10.07 16.72
C VAL A 111 5.97 -9.45 17.12
N TYR A 112 6.37 -8.34 16.51
CA TYR A 112 7.61 -7.65 16.90
C TYR A 112 7.55 -7.14 18.34
N LEU A 113 6.41 -6.63 18.80
CA LEU A 113 6.27 -6.15 20.18
C LEU A 113 6.38 -7.28 21.21
N ALA A 114 5.96 -8.51 20.86
CA ALA A 114 6.07 -9.66 21.75
C ALA A 114 7.53 -10.05 22.06
N THR A 115 8.50 -9.63 21.23
CA THR A 115 9.92 -9.78 21.57
C THR A 115 10.30 -8.97 22.82
N ALA A 116 9.68 -7.78 22.99
CA ALA A 116 9.87 -6.92 24.16
C ALA A 116 8.98 -7.31 25.35
N PHE A 117 7.78 -7.82 25.04
CA PHE A 117 6.79 -8.20 26.04
C PHE A 117 6.23 -9.60 25.73
N PRO A 118 6.96 -10.69 26.01
CA PRO A 118 6.55 -12.05 25.62
C PRO A 118 5.20 -12.49 26.21
N ALA A 119 4.81 -11.91 27.34
CA ALA A 119 3.52 -12.15 27.99
C ALA A 119 2.33 -11.48 27.26
N ALA A 120 2.58 -10.57 26.33
CA ALA A 120 1.54 -9.85 25.59
C ALA A 120 1.22 -10.57 24.27
N PRO A 121 0.04 -11.20 24.11
CA PRO A 121 -0.28 -11.95 22.90
C PRO A 121 -0.34 -11.02 21.67
N PRO A 122 0.32 -11.37 20.53
CA PRO A 122 0.36 -10.52 19.34
C PRO A 122 -0.99 -10.02 18.83
N LYS A 123 -2.01 -10.89 18.79
CA LYS A 123 -3.37 -10.50 18.34
C LYS A 123 -4.05 -9.51 19.29
N VAL A 124 -3.73 -9.55 20.59
CA VAL A 124 -4.29 -8.64 21.59
C VAL A 124 -3.68 -7.25 21.43
N THR A 125 -2.34 -7.15 21.34
CA THR A 125 -1.65 -5.88 21.11
C THR A 125 -2.00 -5.28 19.74
N ALA A 126 -2.15 -6.11 18.70
CA ALA A 126 -2.67 -5.71 17.39
C ALA A 126 -4.09 -5.13 17.48
N THR A 127 -4.99 -5.80 18.21
CA THR A 127 -6.37 -5.32 18.43
C THR A 127 -6.37 -3.95 19.11
N LEU A 128 -5.56 -3.78 20.15
CA LEU A 128 -5.42 -2.51 20.87
C LEU A 128 -4.90 -1.40 19.96
N LEU A 129 -3.92 -1.69 19.08
CA LEU A 129 -3.42 -0.73 18.11
C LEU A 129 -4.52 -0.27 17.14
N ILE A 130 -5.29 -1.20 16.56
CA ILE A 130 -6.39 -0.86 15.64
C ILE A 130 -7.42 0.02 16.35
N LEU A 131 -7.84 -0.37 17.56
CA LEU A 131 -8.81 0.40 18.34
C LEU A 131 -8.28 1.80 18.70
N ALA A 132 -7.00 1.91 19.07
CA ALA A 132 -6.36 3.19 19.36
C ALA A 132 -6.34 4.09 18.14
N MET A 133 -5.96 3.57 16.96
CA MET A 133 -5.93 4.36 15.72
C MET A 133 -7.34 4.79 15.29
N VAL A 134 -8.35 3.92 15.38
CA VAL A 134 -9.75 4.29 15.15
C VAL A 134 -10.21 5.40 16.11
N ALA A 135 -9.86 5.30 17.40
CA ALA A 135 -10.22 6.32 18.38
C ALA A 135 -9.53 7.66 18.11
N ILE A 136 -8.27 7.68 17.67
CA ILE A 136 -7.53 8.90 17.34
C ILE A 136 -8.10 9.55 16.07
N HIS A 137 -8.29 8.77 15.00
CA HIS A 137 -8.73 9.30 13.71
C HIS A 137 -10.22 9.68 13.64
N THR A 138 -10.99 9.42 14.71
CA THR A 138 -12.40 9.85 14.81
C THR A 138 -12.59 11.16 15.60
N ARG A 139 -11.53 11.72 16.20
CA ARG A 139 -11.60 12.94 17.02
C ARG A 139 -11.47 14.21 16.18
N THR A 140 -10.26 14.60 15.79
CA THR A 140 -10.02 15.88 15.12
C THR A 140 -9.06 15.77 13.92
N TYR A 141 -9.22 16.67 12.93
CA TYR A 141 -8.33 16.78 11.77
C TYR A 141 -6.86 17.01 12.16
N ARG A 142 -6.61 17.78 13.23
CA ARG A 142 -5.26 18.14 13.67
C ARG A 142 -4.51 16.96 14.28
N GLU A 143 -5.19 16.14 15.08
CA GLU A 143 -4.61 14.90 15.64
C GLU A 143 -4.34 13.88 14.55
N SER A 144 -5.25 13.78 13.57
CA SER A 144 -5.10 12.91 12.40
C SER A 144 -3.87 13.31 11.55
N SER A 145 -3.76 14.58 11.12
CA SER A 145 -2.73 15.01 10.16
C SER A 145 -1.32 15.19 10.74
N ARG A 146 -1.19 15.89 11.89
CA ARG A 146 0.12 16.20 12.47
C ARG A 146 0.80 14.96 13.05
N GLY A 147 0.01 14.08 13.66
CA GLY A 147 0.49 12.79 14.14
C GLY A 147 1.08 11.96 13.00
N GLN A 148 0.41 11.92 11.86
CA GLN A 148 0.88 11.14 10.71
C GLN A 148 2.24 11.60 10.18
N VAL A 149 2.44 12.90 9.97
CA VAL A 149 3.72 13.42 9.46
C VAL A 149 4.86 13.08 10.43
N MET A 150 4.65 13.29 11.73
CA MET A 150 5.64 12.96 12.76
C MET A 150 5.98 11.46 12.77
N LEU A 151 4.96 10.60 12.74
CA LEU A 151 5.13 9.14 12.69
C LEU A 151 5.88 8.69 11.42
N THR A 152 5.56 9.27 10.26
CA THR A 152 6.25 8.93 9.01
C THR A 152 7.71 9.38 9.04
N VAL A 153 8.01 10.60 9.51
CA VAL A 153 9.39 11.10 9.62
C VAL A 153 10.20 10.23 10.58
N LEU A 154 9.63 9.90 11.75
CA LEU A 154 10.27 9.01 12.71
C LEU A 154 10.57 7.64 12.07
N LYS A 155 9.58 7.05 11.40
CA LYS A 155 9.75 5.78 10.68
C LYS A 155 10.90 5.82 9.67
N LEU A 156 10.94 6.85 8.82
CA LEU A 156 12.00 7.02 7.84
C LEU A 156 13.37 7.16 8.50
N ALA A 157 13.45 7.96 9.57
CA ALA A 157 14.70 8.13 10.33
C ALA A 157 15.19 6.81 10.91
N LEU A 158 14.30 6.00 11.49
CA LEU A 158 14.64 4.69 12.05
C LEU A 158 15.14 3.72 10.98
N ILE A 159 14.51 3.70 9.81
CA ILE A 159 14.96 2.86 8.68
C ILE A 159 16.33 3.31 8.16
N VAL A 160 16.55 4.61 8.01
CA VAL A 160 17.85 5.14 7.57
C VAL A 160 18.95 4.83 8.58
N VAL A 161 18.67 4.96 9.88
CA VAL A 161 19.61 4.57 10.94
C VAL A 161 19.91 3.08 10.89
N PHE A 162 18.90 2.23 10.69
CA PHE A 162 19.10 0.79 10.55
C PHE A 162 19.95 0.44 9.32
N ILE A 163 19.64 1.01 8.15
CA ILE A 163 20.42 0.82 6.92
C ILE A 163 21.88 1.26 7.12
N GLY A 164 22.09 2.45 7.70
CA GLY A 164 23.43 2.97 7.95
C GLY A 164 24.23 2.10 8.93
N THR A 165 23.57 1.60 9.98
CA THR A 165 24.20 0.70 10.96
C THR A 165 24.57 -0.63 10.33
N ALA A 166 23.65 -1.27 9.61
CA ALA A 166 23.89 -2.51 8.88
C ALA A 166 25.02 -2.36 7.85
N TRP A 167 25.06 -1.23 7.13
CA TRP A 167 26.12 -0.98 6.15
C TRP A 167 27.50 -0.82 6.80
N ILE A 168 27.60 -0.10 7.92
CA ILE A 168 28.89 0.22 8.57
C ILE A 168 29.43 -0.99 9.35
N VAL A 169 28.56 -1.70 10.07
CA VAL A 169 28.94 -2.77 11.01
C VAL A 169 28.78 -4.15 10.39
N GLY A 170 27.77 -4.31 9.52
CA GLY A 170 27.27 -5.60 9.05
C GLY A 170 27.79 -6.07 7.71
N SER A 171 28.73 -5.39 7.06
CA SER A 171 29.18 -5.74 5.70
C SER A 171 30.09 -6.99 5.64
N GLN A 172 29.70 -8.08 6.31
CA GLN A 172 30.46 -9.33 6.39
C GLN A 172 30.19 -10.27 5.21
N TYR A 173 29.09 -10.06 4.47
CA TYR A 173 28.69 -10.90 3.33
C TYR A 173 28.61 -10.15 1.97
N PRO A 174 29.51 -9.21 1.63
CA PRO A 174 29.42 -8.46 0.37
C PRO A 174 29.60 -9.34 -0.86
N GLN A 175 30.22 -10.52 -0.71
CA GLN A 175 30.40 -11.50 -1.78
C GLN A 175 29.08 -12.14 -2.22
N GLN A 176 27.99 -11.98 -1.45
CA GLN A 176 26.66 -12.43 -1.85
C GLN A 176 26.03 -11.53 -2.92
N LEU A 177 26.54 -10.30 -3.14
CA LEU A 177 26.07 -9.39 -4.18
C LEU A 177 27.24 -8.85 -5.02
N PRO A 178 28.01 -9.73 -5.72
CA PRO A 178 29.10 -9.30 -6.56
C PRO A 178 28.59 -8.59 -7.82
N LEU A 179 29.44 -7.79 -8.46
CA LEU A 179 29.07 -7.07 -9.70
C LEU A 179 28.54 -8.02 -10.80
N SER A 180 29.05 -9.24 -10.88
CA SER A 180 28.58 -10.26 -11.82
C SER A 180 27.12 -10.67 -11.56
N SER A 181 26.68 -10.72 -10.30
CA SER A 181 25.29 -11.03 -9.97
C SER A 181 24.35 -9.89 -10.38
N LEU A 182 24.79 -8.63 -10.26
CA LEU A 182 24.01 -7.48 -10.77
C LEU A 182 23.85 -7.49 -12.30
N MET A 183 24.70 -8.22 -13.02
CA MET A 183 24.57 -8.43 -14.47
C MET A 183 23.70 -9.65 -14.82
N ASP A 184 23.38 -10.49 -13.84
CA ASP A 184 22.55 -11.68 -14.03
C ASP A 184 21.06 -11.36 -13.81
N ALA A 185 20.38 -11.11 -14.92
CA ALA A 185 18.94 -10.87 -14.98
C ALA A 185 18.15 -12.11 -15.43
N SER A 186 18.77 -13.29 -15.50
CA SER A 186 18.18 -14.49 -16.12
C SER A 186 16.91 -14.95 -15.40
N GLU A 187 16.89 -14.86 -14.06
CA GLU A 187 15.77 -15.32 -13.24
C GLU A 187 14.57 -14.37 -13.24
N ILE A 188 14.74 -13.10 -13.66
CA ILE A 188 13.67 -12.08 -13.66
C ILE A 188 12.51 -12.50 -14.57
N ALA A 189 12.82 -13.07 -15.75
CA ALA A 189 11.82 -13.44 -16.75
C ALA A 189 11.27 -14.87 -16.58
N THR A 190 11.60 -15.55 -15.48
CA THR A 190 11.13 -16.92 -15.19
C THR A 190 9.79 -16.93 -14.45
N GLY A 191 9.20 -18.12 -14.30
CA GLY A 191 8.03 -18.29 -13.43
C GLY A 191 8.32 -17.91 -11.97
N ALA A 192 9.50 -18.25 -11.45
CA ALA A 192 9.94 -17.84 -10.13
C ALA A 192 10.06 -16.32 -10.02
N GLY A 193 10.63 -15.67 -11.04
CA GLY A 193 10.69 -14.20 -11.13
C GLY A 193 9.30 -13.55 -11.10
N ALA A 194 8.33 -14.13 -11.80
CA ALA A 194 6.95 -13.67 -11.77
C ALA A 194 6.31 -13.78 -10.38
N VAL A 195 6.54 -14.90 -9.67
CA VAL A 195 6.10 -15.08 -8.28
C VAL A 195 6.78 -14.08 -7.35
N ALA A 196 8.09 -13.91 -7.46
CA ALA A 196 8.85 -12.93 -6.68
C ALA A 196 8.32 -11.50 -6.89
N LEU A 197 7.92 -11.16 -8.12
CA LEU A 197 7.32 -9.86 -8.43
C LEU A 197 5.94 -9.65 -7.76
N ILE A 198 5.18 -10.71 -7.44
CA ILE A 198 3.95 -10.60 -6.64
C ILE A 198 4.28 -10.08 -5.23
N TYR A 199 5.30 -10.66 -4.58
CA TYR A 199 5.75 -10.21 -3.25
C TYR A 199 6.28 -8.77 -3.26
N VAL A 200 7.01 -8.40 -4.32
CA VAL A 200 7.53 -7.03 -4.50
C VAL A 200 6.39 -6.04 -4.75
N THR A 201 5.48 -6.33 -5.70
CA THR A 201 4.35 -5.44 -6.00
C THR A 201 3.43 -5.26 -4.81
N TYR A 202 3.25 -6.31 -3.99
CA TYR A 202 2.57 -6.18 -2.70
C TYR A 202 3.31 -5.24 -1.75
N ALA A 203 4.63 -5.39 -1.58
CA ALA A 203 5.43 -4.53 -0.70
C ALA A 203 5.39 -3.05 -1.12
N TYR A 204 5.27 -2.78 -2.42
CA TYR A 204 5.09 -1.44 -2.98
C TYR A 204 3.64 -0.92 -2.96
N SER A 205 2.66 -1.73 -2.59
CA SER A 205 1.25 -1.31 -2.57
C SER A 205 1.02 -0.11 -1.65
N GLY A 206 -0.08 0.63 -1.85
CA GLY A 206 -0.36 1.86 -1.10
C GLY A 206 0.26 3.13 -1.70
N TRP A 207 0.98 3.02 -2.82
CA TRP A 207 1.48 4.19 -3.57
C TRP A 207 0.38 5.16 -3.98
N ASN A 208 -0.86 4.67 -4.16
CA ASN A 208 -2.05 5.44 -4.52
C ASN A 208 -2.76 6.09 -3.32
N ALA A 209 -2.31 5.89 -2.07
CA ALA A 209 -3.10 6.24 -0.87
C ALA A 209 -3.59 7.70 -0.82
N ALA A 210 -2.83 8.66 -1.36
CA ALA A 210 -3.23 10.07 -1.38
C ALA A 210 -4.47 10.35 -2.26
N THR A 211 -4.81 9.49 -3.23
CA THR A 211 -6.03 9.66 -4.04
C THR A 211 -7.30 9.47 -3.22
N TYR A 212 -7.24 8.71 -2.12
CA TYR A 212 -8.39 8.49 -1.24
C TYR A 212 -8.76 9.75 -0.46
N ILE A 213 -7.82 10.64 -0.20
CA ILE A 213 -8.04 11.91 0.51
C ILE A 213 -7.95 13.12 -0.45
N LEU A 214 -8.03 12.90 -1.75
CA LEU A 214 -7.79 13.92 -2.78
C LEU A 214 -8.68 15.16 -2.61
N GLY A 215 -9.97 14.97 -2.32
CA GLY A 215 -10.91 16.07 -2.10
C GLY A 215 -10.67 16.87 -0.82
N GLU A 216 -9.77 16.40 0.04
CA GLU A 216 -9.38 17.05 1.30
C GLU A 216 -7.99 17.72 1.19
N LEU A 217 -7.31 17.71 0.04
CA LEU A 217 -6.01 18.38 -0.13
C LEU A 217 -6.16 19.91 -0.29
N GLU A 218 -5.13 20.66 0.10
CA GLU A 218 -5.11 22.13 -0.03
C GLU A 218 -5.07 22.60 -1.50
N GLU A 219 -4.16 22.06 -2.32
CA GLU A 219 -4.11 22.27 -3.77
C GLU A 219 -4.16 20.92 -4.51
N PRO A 220 -5.33 20.24 -4.61
CA PRO A 220 -5.44 18.85 -5.11
C PRO A 220 -4.70 18.58 -6.43
N GLN A 221 -4.85 19.46 -7.41
CA GLN A 221 -4.27 19.30 -8.75
C GLN A 221 -2.74 19.43 -8.79
N ARG A 222 -2.13 20.05 -7.77
CA ARG A 222 -0.68 20.28 -7.67
C ARG A 222 -0.02 19.36 -6.65
N ASP A 223 -0.69 19.16 -5.53
CA ASP A 223 -0.15 18.44 -4.39
C ASP A 223 -0.22 16.93 -4.59
N LEU A 224 -1.29 16.40 -5.23
CA LEU A 224 -1.39 14.98 -5.48
C LEU A 224 -0.23 14.46 -6.36
N PRO A 225 0.05 15.03 -7.55
CA PRO A 225 1.17 14.55 -8.37
C PRO A 225 2.51 14.53 -7.64
N ARG A 226 2.78 15.60 -6.86
CA ARG A 226 4.00 15.70 -6.05
C ARG A 226 4.06 14.62 -4.97
N ALA A 227 2.98 14.43 -4.23
CA ALA A 227 2.91 13.46 -3.15
C ALA A 227 3.11 12.02 -3.65
N LEU A 228 2.46 11.65 -4.76
CA LEU A 228 2.59 10.32 -5.34
C LEU A 228 4.01 10.08 -5.89
N VAL A 229 4.55 11.00 -6.69
CA VAL A 229 5.88 10.84 -7.30
C VAL A 229 7.00 10.85 -6.27
N VAL A 230 7.00 11.82 -5.35
CA VAL A 230 8.02 11.91 -4.29
C VAL A 230 7.92 10.71 -3.35
N GLY A 231 6.71 10.33 -2.96
CA GLY A 231 6.47 9.15 -2.12
C GLY A 231 7.02 7.87 -2.76
N CYS A 232 6.66 7.58 -4.02
CA CYS A 232 7.17 6.42 -4.74
C CYS A 232 8.69 6.42 -4.89
N ALA A 233 9.29 7.57 -5.23
CA ALA A 233 10.74 7.68 -5.43
C ALA A 233 11.50 7.42 -4.13
N VAL A 234 11.06 8.04 -3.02
CA VAL A 234 11.67 7.85 -1.70
C VAL A 234 11.57 6.39 -1.25
N VAL A 235 10.39 5.78 -1.38
CA VAL A 235 10.19 4.39 -0.96
C VAL A 235 11.00 3.43 -1.82
N THR A 236 11.06 3.64 -3.13
CA THR A 236 11.87 2.81 -4.03
C THR A 236 13.34 2.83 -3.63
N LEU A 237 13.89 4.01 -3.36
CA LEU A 237 15.27 4.15 -2.90
C LEU A 237 15.49 3.38 -1.59
N ILE A 238 14.61 3.57 -0.61
CA ILE A 238 14.72 2.90 0.70
C ILE A 238 14.63 1.39 0.54
N TYR A 239 13.71 0.88 -0.27
CA TYR A 239 13.49 -0.55 -0.43
C TYR A 239 14.67 -1.24 -1.10
N VAL A 240 15.24 -0.62 -2.14
CA VAL A 240 16.45 -1.14 -2.79
C VAL A 240 17.64 -1.15 -1.82
N LEU A 241 17.82 -0.07 -1.05
CA LEU A 241 18.88 0.00 -0.04
C LEU A 241 18.68 -1.03 1.08
N LEU A 242 17.45 -1.19 1.56
CA LEU A 242 17.12 -2.15 2.62
C LEU A 242 17.41 -3.59 2.17
N ASN A 243 16.95 -3.97 0.97
CA ASN A 243 17.22 -5.30 0.43
C ASN A 243 18.71 -5.52 0.15
N THR A 244 19.43 -4.47 -0.26
CA THR A 244 20.88 -4.53 -0.40
C THR A 244 21.54 -4.84 0.94
N VAL A 245 21.22 -4.11 2.02
CA VAL A 245 21.82 -4.40 3.34
C VAL A 245 21.40 -5.75 3.89
N PHE A 246 20.16 -6.20 3.67
CA PHE A 246 19.75 -7.55 4.07
C PHE A 246 20.61 -8.62 3.41
N LEU A 247 20.80 -8.51 2.08
CA LEU A 247 21.58 -9.48 1.30
C LEU A 247 23.09 -9.40 1.54
N THR A 248 23.62 -8.31 2.10
CA THR A 248 25.06 -8.17 2.37
C THR A 248 25.44 -8.26 3.84
N SER A 249 24.45 -8.37 4.74
CA SER A 249 24.67 -8.35 6.19
C SER A 249 24.25 -9.61 6.94
N ALA A 250 23.61 -10.58 6.27
CA ALA A 250 23.35 -11.90 6.82
C ALA A 250 23.45 -12.99 5.74
N PRO A 251 23.72 -14.25 6.11
CA PRO A 251 23.68 -15.37 5.18
C PRO A 251 22.29 -15.51 4.54
N THR A 252 22.20 -15.63 3.21
CA THR A 252 20.90 -15.81 2.52
C THR A 252 20.16 -17.07 2.97
N ALA A 253 20.88 -18.10 3.41
CA ALA A 253 20.31 -19.33 3.95
C ALA A 253 19.50 -19.08 5.23
N ASP A 254 19.94 -18.15 6.08
CA ASP A 254 19.25 -17.82 7.33
C ASP A 254 18.06 -16.87 7.10
N LEU A 255 18.01 -16.22 5.94
CA LEU A 255 16.90 -15.35 5.54
C LEU A 255 15.80 -16.09 4.78
N SER A 256 16.13 -17.23 4.14
CA SER A 256 15.23 -17.92 3.23
C SER A 256 14.03 -18.53 3.96
N GLY A 257 12.81 -18.19 3.52
CA GLY A 257 11.56 -18.62 4.14
C GLY A 257 11.18 -17.87 5.42
N GLU A 258 12.01 -16.94 5.88
CA GLU A 258 11.78 -16.22 7.14
C GLU A 258 10.93 -14.96 6.97
N VAL A 259 10.14 -14.67 8.00
CA VAL A 259 9.27 -13.48 8.04
C VAL A 259 9.99 -12.28 8.66
N GLU A 260 10.87 -12.51 9.64
CA GLU A 260 11.49 -11.48 10.47
C GLU A 260 12.89 -11.10 9.97
N ILE A 261 13.04 -10.83 8.66
CA ILE A 261 14.34 -10.61 7.99
C ILE A 261 15.17 -9.53 8.69
N ALA A 262 14.53 -8.43 9.08
CA ALA A 262 15.24 -7.34 9.74
C ALA A 262 15.70 -7.68 11.17
N TYR A 263 15.01 -8.58 11.87
CA TYR A 263 15.47 -9.10 13.16
C TYR A 263 16.72 -9.96 12.98
N ILE A 264 16.68 -10.90 12.02
CA ILE A 264 17.81 -11.81 11.74
C ILE A 264 19.06 -11.02 11.36
N VAL A 265 18.91 -10.03 10.47
CA VAL A 265 20.02 -9.14 10.10
C VAL A 265 20.50 -8.32 11.30
N ALA A 266 19.61 -7.87 12.17
CA ALA A 266 20.03 -7.13 13.36
C ALA A 266 20.77 -8.02 14.37
N ASP A 267 20.38 -9.29 14.52
CA ASP A 267 21.06 -10.26 15.38
C ASP A 267 22.46 -10.57 14.87
N GLU A 268 22.61 -10.77 13.55
CA GLU A 268 23.91 -11.00 12.93
C GLU A 268 24.85 -9.78 13.08
N VAL A 269 24.33 -8.57 12.94
CA VAL A 269 25.14 -7.34 12.93
C VAL A 269 25.44 -6.79 14.33
N LEU A 270 24.46 -6.86 15.23
CA LEU A 270 24.48 -6.19 16.54
C LEU A 270 24.35 -7.15 17.73
N GLY A 271 24.14 -8.45 17.47
CA GLY A 271 23.79 -9.43 18.48
C GLY A 271 22.36 -9.27 19.01
N SER A 272 21.98 -10.20 19.89
CA SER A 272 20.61 -10.30 20.44
C SER A 272 20.07 -9.02 21.08
N GLU A 273 20.91 -8.23 21.76
CA GLU A 273 20.48 -6.94 22.34
C GLU A 273 20.14 -5.91 21.26
N GLY A 274 20.91 -5.87 20.17
CA GLY A 274 20.62 -5.01 19.03
C GLY A 274 19.40 -5.47 18.25
N ALA A 275 19.24 -6.79 18.07
CA ALA A 275 18.06 -7.39 17.45
C ALA A 275 16.77 -7.04 18.20
N PHE A 276 16.83 -7.08 19.54
CA PHE A 276 15.74 -6.64 20.41
C PHE A 276 15.36 -5.18 20.17
N VAL A 277 16.36 -4.28 20.14
CA VAL A 277 16.11 -2.85 19.89
C VAL A 277 15.49 -2.65 18.51
N VAL A 278 16.04 -3.30 17.47
CA VAL A 278 15.50 -3.20 16.11
C VAL A 278 14.07 -3.71 16.03
N SER A 279 13.74 -4.84 16.67
CA SER A 279 12.38 -5.37 16.73
C SER A 279 11.40 -4.34 17.32
N LEU A 280 11.77 -3.69 18.43
CA LEU A 280 10.93 -2.65 19.03
C LEU A 280 10.73 -1.46 18.08
N LEU A 281 11.78 -1.03 17.37
CA LEU A 281 11.71 0.04 16.37
C LEU A 281 10.81 -0.34 15.19
N LEU A 282 10.90 -1.58 14.70
CA LEU A 282 10.03 -2.11 13.63
C LEU A 282 8.57 -2.17 14.07
N SER A 283 8.30 -2.51 15.32
CA SER A 283 6.94 -2.40 15.87
C SER A 283 6.46 -0.93 15.80
N GLY A 284 7.26 0.03 16.26
CA GLY A 284 6.92 1.46 16.23
C GLY A 284 6.65 1.99 14.82
N ILE A 285 7.40 1.50 13.83
CA ILE A 285 7.23 1.82 12.40
C ILE A 285 5.83 1.44 11.89
N LEU A 286 5.27 0.31 12.34
CA LEU A 286 3.97 -0.20 11.89
C LEU A 286 2.79 0.61 12.44
N ILE A 287 2.96 1.33 13.55
CA ILE A 287 1.95 2.29 14.06
C ILE A 287 1.68 3.37 13.00
N SER A 288 2.73 3.90 12.37
CA SER A 288 2.62 4.90 11.29
C SER A 288 1.83 4.36 10.09
N THR A 289 2.00 3.08 9.75
CA THR A 289 1.34 2.41 8.63
C THR A 289 -0.14 2.22 8.91
N VAL A 290 -0.49 1.67 10.07
CA VAL A 290 -1.90 1.51 10.49
C VAL A 290 -2.61 2.86 10.55
N SER A 291 -1.97 3.88 11.13
CA SER A 291 -2.46 5.26 11.18
C SER A 291 -2.79 5.79 9.77
N ALA A 292 -1.87 5.65 8.81
CA ALA A 292 -2.06 6.13 7.44
C ALA A 292 -3.24 5.45 6.74
N MET A 293 -3.38 4.13 6.91
CA MET A 293 -4.46 3.35 6.30
C MET A 293 -5.82 3.69 6.91
N VAL A 294 -5.90 3.87 8.24
CA VAL A 294 -7.12 4.31 8.93
C VAL A 294 -7.49 5.75 8.56
N MET A 295 -6.52 6.59 8.22
CA MET A 295 -6.79 7.92 7.66
C MET A 295 -7.33 7.85 6.24
N ALA A 296 -6.69 7.11 5.33
CA ALA A 296 -7.00 7.14 3.91
C ALA A 296 -8.24 6.28 3.55
N GLY A 297 -8.23 5.00 3.92
CA GLY A 297 -9.18 4.00 3.44
C GLY A 297 -10.66 4.31 3.66
N PRO A 298 -11.08 4.87 4.81
CA PRO A 298 -12.49 5.14 5.08
C PRO A 298 -13.18 6.08 4.08
N ARG A 299 -12.42 6.86 3.29
CA ARG A 299 -13.01 7.75 2.27
C ARG A 299 -13.67 6.98 1.12
N ALA A 300 -13.24 5.76 0.82
CA ALA A 300 -13.94 4.90 -0.14
C ALA A 300 -15.33 4.48 0.37
N LEU A 301 -15.41 4.10 1.65
CA LEU A 301 -16.68 3.77 2.32
C LEU A 301 -17.58 5.01 2.48
N GLN A 302 -16.98 6.17 2.78
CA GLN A 302 -17.71 7.44 2.85
C GLN A 302 -18.39 7.74 1.51
N ARG A 303 -17.64 7.63 0.40
CA ARG A 303 -18.16 7.89 -0.95
C ARG A 303 -19.26 6.92 -1.36
N LEU A 304 -19.12 5.63 -1.03
CA LEU A 304 -20.22 4.66 -1.14
C LEU A 304 -21.46 5.12 -0.35
N GLY A 305 -21.28 5.69 0.84
CA GLY A 305 -22.39 6.23 1.62
C GLY A 305 -23.01 7.51 1.03
N GLU A 306 -22.21 8.36 0.39
CA GLU A 306 -22.68 9.57 -0.29
C GLU A 306 -23.50 9.22 -1.54
N ASP A 307 -23.13 8.17 -2.27
CA ASP A 307 -23.75 7.80 -3.55
C ASP A 307 -24.93 6.82 -3.43
N TYR A 308 -24.98 5.98 -2.37
CA TYR A 308 -26.01 4.96 -2.20
C TYR A 308 -26.80 5.14 -0.90
N MET A 309 -28.09 5.46 -1.01
CA MET A 309 -28.95 5.77 0.15
C MET A 309 -29.01 4.65 1.21
N GLY A 310 -28.96 3.38 0.78
CA GLY A 310 -28.92 2.22 1.69
C GLY A 310 -27.66 2.17 2.57
N LEU A 311 -26.62 2.91 2.19
CA LEU A 311 -25.34 3.07 2.89
C LEU A 311 -25.13 4.49 3.42
N SER A 312 -26.14 5.37 3.36
CA SER A 312 -26.04 6.80 3.72
C SER A 312 -25.41 7.10 5.08
N TRP A 313 -25.58 6.20 6.04
CA TRP A 313 -24.94 6.31 7.35
C TRP A 313 -23.40 6.33 7.28
N LEU A 314 -22.78 5.72 6.27
CA LEU A 314 -21.33 5.78 6.03
C LEU A 314 -20.84 7.14 5.52
N GLY A 315 -21.69 7.87 4.80
CA GLY A 315 -21.38 9.20 4.28
C GLY A 315 -21.46 10.31 5.34
N SER A 316 -22.06 10.02 6.51
CA SER A 316 -22.19 10.98 7.59
C SER A 316 -20.84 11.35 8.23
N THR A 317 -20.64 12.64 8.49
CA THR A 317 -19.43 13.19 9.10
C THR A 317 -19.69 13.71 10.52
N ASN A 318 -18.65 13.73 11.35
CA ASN A 318 -18.72 14.35 12.68
C ASN A 318 -18.62 15.89 12.57
N VAL A 319 -18.68 16.60 13.71
CA VAL A 319 -18.56 18.07 13.77
C VAL A 319 -17.25 18.62 13.19
N HIS A 320 -16.25 17.76 13.04
CA HIS A 320 -14.96 18.09 12.47
C HIS A 320 -14.86 17.71 11.00
N GLY A 321 -15.87 17.13 10.35
CA GLY A 321 -15.84 16.74 8.93
C GLY A 321 -15.25 15.35 8.65
N LEU A 322 -14.99 14.54 9.69
CA LEU A 322 -14.43 13.19 9.54
C LEU A 322 -15.55 12.14 9.41
N PRO A 323 -15.45 11.16 8.49
CA PRO A 323 -16.48 10.14 8.27
C PRO A 323 -16.42 9.06 9.36
N ARG A 324 -16.85 9.39 10.58
CA ARG A 324 -16.70 8.54 11.77
C ARG A 324 -17.20 7.12 11.55
N ASN A 325 -18.36 6.96 10.93
CA ASN A 325 -18.98 5.66 10.73
C ASN A 325 -18.18 4.79 9.75
N ALA A 326 -17.66 5.39 8.68
CA ALA A 326 -16.77 4.69 7.75
C ALA A 326 -15.44 4.26 8.42
N ILE A 327 -14.87 5.12 9.28
CA ILE A 327 -13.64 4.80 10.03
C ILE A 327 -13.88 3.63 10.98
N VAL A 328 -14.99 3.66 11.74
CA VAL A 328 -15.36 2.58 12.66
C VAL A 328 -15.62 1.28 11.90
N LEU A 329 -16.38 1.31 10.80
CA LEU A 329 -16.64 0.11 10.00
C LEU A 329 -15.33 -0.47 9.44
N MET A 330 -14.43 0.36 8.92
CA MET A 330 -13.10 -0.07 8.46
C MET A 330 -12.32 -0.78 9.58
N GLY A 331 -12.32 -0.22 10.79
CA GLY A 331 -11.71 -0.84 11.96
C GLY A 331 -12.34 -2.19 12.32
N VAL A 332 -13.66 -2.31 12.24
CA VAL A 332 -14.37 -3.57 12.49
C VAL A 332 -14.01 -4.64 11.44
N ILE A 333 -13.96 -4.27 10.15
CA ILE A 333 -13.56 -5.21 9.08
C ILE A 333 -12.09 -5.63 9.28
N ALA A 334 -11.21 -4.70 9.68
CA ALA A 334 -9.81 -5.03 9.97
C ALA A 334 -9.68 -5.99 11.16
N LEU A 335 -10.45 -5.78 12.23
CA LEU A 335 -10.50 -6.70 13.36
C LEU A 335 -11.02 -8.08 12.94
N PHE A 336 -12.03 -8.14 12.07
CA PHE A 336 -12.49 -9.41 11.50
C PHE A 336 -11.35 -10.15 10.82
N PHE A 337 -10.64 -9.51 9.87
CA PHE A 337 -9.48 -10.11 9.21
C PHE A 337 -8.38 -10.55 10.19
N LEU A 338 -8.05 -9.73 11.20
CA LEU A 338 -7.03 -10.06 12.21
C LEU A 338 -7.32 -11.37 12.96
N TRP A 339 -8.59 -11.64 13.24
CA TRP A 339 -9.00 -12.80 14.02
C TRP A 339 -9.32 -14.02 13.14
N THR A 340 -9.76 -13.84 11.90
CA THR A 340 -10.22 -14.95 11.03
C THR A 340 -9.22 -15.39 9.96
N SER A 341 -8.27 -14.55 9.57
CA SER A 341 -7.42 -14.81 8.39
C SER A 341 -5.95 -14.98 8.76
N THR A 342 -5.23 -15.75 7.94
CA THR A 342 -3.76 -15.89 8.04
C THR A 342 -3.06 -14.82 7.21
N PHE A 343 -1.76 -14.59 7.50
CA PHE A 343 -0.91 -13.65 6.74
C PHE A 343 -0.92 -13.97 5.24
N GLU A 344 -0.67 -15.23 4.90
CA GLU A 344 -0.59 -15.72 3.51
C GLU A 344 -1.92 -15.55 2.77
N GLN A 345 -3.05 -15.86 3.42
CA GLN A 345 -4.37 -15.67 2.82
C GLN A 345 -4.67 -14.21 2.51
N ILE A 346 -4.36 -13.29 3.43
CA ILE A 346 -4.53 -11.85 3.21
C ILE A 346 -3.69 -11.40 2.02
N LEU A 347 -2.42 -11.82 1.98
CA LEU A 347 -1.47 -11.47 0.93
C LEU A 347 -1.92 -11.95 -0.45
N LEU A 348 -2.20 -13.25 -0.58
CA LEU A 348 -2.57 -13.87 -1.87
C LEU A 348 -3.92 -13.37 -2.38
N PHE A 349 -4.89 -13.15 -1.47
CA PHE A 349 -6.21 -12.64 -1.84
C PHE A 349 -6.16 -11.17 -2.27
N ALA A 350 -5.41 -10.34 -1.53
CA ALA A 350 -5.24 -8.93 -1.85
C ALA A 350 -4.52 -8.73 -3.20
N GLY A 351 -3.48 -9.52 -3.48
CA GLY A 351 -2.66 -9.38 -4.68
C GLY A 351 -3.46 -9.36 -5.97
N LEU A 352 -4.25 -10.40 -6.25
CA LEU A 352 -5.00 -10.50 -7.52
C LEU A 352 -6.10 -9.45 -7.64
N VAL A 353 -6.89 -9.26 -6.58
CA VAL A 353 -8.07 -8.37 -6.59
C VAL A 353 -7.62 -6.90 -6.70
N MET A 354 -6.61 -6.49 -5.92
CA MET A 354 -6.08 -5.13 -5.98
C MET A 354 -5.34 -4.85 -7.29
N ALA A 355 -4.52 -5.80 -7.78
CA ALA A 355 -3.85 -5.65 -9.06
C ALA A 355 -4.87 -5.48 -10.21
N THR A 356 -5.95 -6.25 -10.20
CA THR A 356 -7.04 -6.11 -11.17
C THR A 356 -7.71 -4.72 -11.07
N ASN A 357 -8.02 -4.26 -9.85
CA ASN A 357 -8.64 -2.95 -9.63
C ASN A 357 -7.76 -1.78 -10.13
N THR A 358 -6.46 -1.84 -9.83
CA THR A 358 -5.51 -0.82 -10.26
C THR A 358 -5.26 -0.87 -11.77
N LEU A 359 -5.27 -2.07 -12.38
CA LEU A 359 -5.20 -2.26 -13.84
C LEU A 359 -6.34 -1.54 -14.56
N PHE A 360 -7.59 -1.75 -14.13
CA PHE A 360 -8.76 -1.05 -14.69
C PHE A 360 -8.69 0.47 -14.49
N THR A 361 -8.20 0.90 -13.34
CA THR A 361 -8.05 2.34 -13.06
C THR A 361 -7.00 2.98 -13.97
N VAL A 362 -5.85 2.32 -14.21
CA VAL A 362 -4.86 2.84 -15.16
C VAL A 362 -5.38 2.83 -16.60
N MET A 363 -6.17 1.82 -17.00
CA MET A 363 -6.86 1.85 -18.29
C MET A 363 -7.81 3.06 -18.44
N ALA A 364 -8.40 3.53 -17.33
CA ALA A 364 -9.28 4.70 -17.35
C ALA A 364 -8.55 6.01 -17.74
N VAL A 365 -7.22 6.07 -17.68
CA VAL A 365 -6.43 7.22 -18.21
C VAL A 365 -6.71 7.45 -19.70
N PHE A 366 -6.75 6.36 -20.49
CA PHE A 366 -7.01 6.44 -21.93
C PHE A 366 -8.43 6.95 -22.19
N VAL A 367 -9.41 6.51 -21.40
CA VAL A 367 -10.79 6.97 -21.46
C VAL A 367 -10.89 8.45 -21.08
N SER A 368 -10.25 8.86 -19.99
CA SER A 368 -10.19 10.26 -19.54
C SER A 368 -9.58 11.16 -20.61
N ARG A 369 -8.45 10.77 -21.23
CA ARG A 369 -7.85 11.53 -22.34
C ARG A 369 -8.75 11.59 -23.56
N ALA A 370 -9.38 10.49 -23.96
CA ALA A 370 -10.28 10.47 -25.11
C ALA A 370 -11.50 11.41 -24.91
N ARG A 371 -12.08 11.43 -23.70
CA ARG A 371 -13.21 12.32 -23.37
C ARG A 371 -12.85 13.81 -23.38
N ARG A 372 -11.59 14.15 -23.09
CA ARG A 372 -11.08 15.54 -23.03
C ARG A 372 -10.53 16.04 -24.39
N MET A 373 -10.57 15.22 -25.44
CA MET A 373 -10.10 15.64 -26.76
C MET A 373 -10.96 16.80 -27.28
N GLY A 374 -10.36 17.99 -27.39
CA GLY A 374 -11.03 19.22 -27.85
C GLY A 374 -11.31 20.25 -26.76
N GLU A 375 -11.07 19.93 -25.49
CA GLU A 375 -11.10 20.91 -24.40
C GLU A 375 -9.77 21.69 -24.35
N ALA A 376 -9.84 22.99 -24.08
CA ALA A 376 -8.62 23.77 -23.81
C ALA A 376 -7.90 23.15 -22.60
N GLN A 377 -6.60 22.87 -22.73
CA GLN A 377 -5.84 22.17 -21.71
C GLN A 377 -5.71 23.02 -20.43
N GLN A 378 -6.65 22.86 -19.51
CA GLN A 378 -6.67 23.59 -18.23
C GLN A 378 -5.86 22.88 -17.13
N SER A 379 -5.19 21.76 -17.45
CA SER A 379 -4.62 20.89 -16.42
C SER A 379 -3.24 21.30 -15.95
N VAL A 380 -3.04 21.22 -14.64
CA VAL A 380 -1.75 21.51 -14.02
C VAL A 380 -0.75 20.35 -14.14
N PHE A 381 -1.19 19.12 -14.44
CA PHE A 381 -0.33 17.95 -14.60
C PHE A 381 -0.80 17.00 -15.70
N THR A 382 0.15 16.50 -16.49
CA THR A 382 -0.04 15.40 -17.45
C THR A 382 1.11 14.39 -17.34
N ILE A 383 0.83 13.13 -17.66
CA ILE A 383 1.82 12.05 -17.63
C ILE A 383 2.98 12.39 -18.58
N PRO A 384 4.23 12.44 -18.09
CA PRO A 384 5.40 12.62 -18.94
C PRO A 384 5.59 11.38 -19.82
N PHE A 385 6.03 11.59 -21.07
CA PHE A 385 6.25 10.51 -22.05
C PHE A 385 5.02 9.64 -22.34
N TYR A 386 3.81 10.20 -22.18
CA TYR A 386 2.57 9.48 -22.49
C TYR A 386 2.62 8.85 -23.91
N PRO A 387 2.20 7.58 -24.09
CA PRO A 387 1.55 6.68 -23.11
C PRO A 387 2.50 5.72 -22.37
N LEU A 388 3.81 5.93 -22.40
CA LEU A 388 4.79 4.94 -21.94
C LEU A 388 4.60 4.49 -20.48
N PRO A 389 4.41 5.37 -19.48
CA PRO A 389 4.19 4.92 -18.09
C PRO A 389 2.95 4.02 -17.95
N ALA A 390 1.86 4.33 -18.65
CA ALA A 390 0.65 3.52 -18.61
C ALA A 390 0.91 2.12 -19.22
N ILE A 391 1.62 2.05 -20.35
CA ILE A 391 1.97 0.77 -20.99
C ILE A 391 2.86 -0.09 -20.08
N ILE A 392 3.87 0.50 -19.43
CA ILE A 392 4.74 -0.22 -18.49
C ILE A 392 3.94 -0.79 -17.33
N PHE A 393 3.10 0.04 -16.70
CA PHE A 393 2.26 -0.40 -15.58
C PHE A 393 1.30 -1.53 -15.99
N LEU A 394 0.61 -1.37 -17.11
CA LEU A 394 -0.34 -2.36 -17.63
C LEU A 394 0.36 -3.66 -18.04
N GLY A 395 1.56 -3.58 -18.61
CA GLY A 395 2.36 -4.75 -18.99
C GLY A 395 2.78 -5.56 -17.78
N ILE A 396 3.41 -4.91 -16.78
CA ILE A 396 3.87 -5.58 -15.56
C ILE A 396 2.68 -6.11 -14.75
N THR A 397 1.71 -5.24 -14.42
CA THR A 397 0.57 -5.62 -13.58
C THR A 397 -0.33 -6.63 -14.30
N GLY A 398 -0.54 -6.48 -15.61
CA GLY A 398 -1.31 -7.42 -16.41
C GLY A 398 -0.67 -8.80 -16.45
N TRP A 399 0.66 -8.86 -16.62
CA TRP A 399 1.41 -10.12 -16.51
C TRP A 399 1.24 -10.77 -15.13
N THR A 400 1.41 -10.00 -14.06
CA THR A 400 1.21 -10.49 -12.68
C THR A 400 -0.20 -11.01 -12.45
N VAL A 401 -1.23 -10.31 -12.92
CA VAL A 401 -2.64 -10.75 -12.83
C VAL A 401 -2.86 -12.05 -13.59
N LEU A 402 -2.39 -12.16 -14.84
CA LEU A 402 -2.55 -13.37 -15.65
C LEU A 402 -1.84 -14.56 -15.01
N TYR A 403 -0.59 -14.38 -14.60
CA TYR A 403 0.20 -15.44 -13.99
C TYR A 403 -0.44 -15.91 -12.66
N THR A 404 -0.83 -14.96 -11.80
CA THR A 404 -1.50 -15.26 -10.53
C THR A 404 -2.82 -15.98 -10.76
N ALA A 405 -3.62 -15.54 -11.74
CA ALA A 405 -4.89 -16.19 -12.07
C ALA A 405 -4.73 -17.65 -12.53
N VAL A 406 -3.66 -17.96 -13.25
CA VAL A 406 -3.33 -19.33 -13.68
C VAL A 406 -2.86 -20.20 -12.52
N GLN A 407 -1.97 -19.68 -11.68
CA GLN A 407 -1.41 -20.43 -10.55
C GLN A 407 -2.42 -20.62 -9.40
N TYR A 408 -3.33 -19.66 -9.22
CA TYR A 408 -4.24 -19.56 -8.08
C TYR A 408 -5.70 -19.51 -8.53
N PRO A 409 -6.26 -20.62 -9.05
CA PRO A 409 -7.59 -20.66 -9.66
C PRO A 409 -8.72 -20.36 -8.68
N LEU A 410 -8.54 -20.67 -7.38
CA LEU A 410 -9.51 -20.33 -6.35
C LEU A 410 -9.63 -18.81 -6.19
N GLN A 411 -8.50 -18.10 -6.16
CA GLN A 411 -8.44 -16.64 -6.03
C GLN A 411 -9.06 -15.96 -7.26
N LEU A 412 -8.83 -16.52 -8.45
CA LEU A 412 -9.53 -16.11 -9.66
C LEU A 412 -11.05 -16.31 -9.52
N ALA A 413 -11.49 -17.47 -9.07
CA ALA A 413 -12.92 -17.77 -8.88
C ALA A 413 -13.58 -16.82 -7.87
N ILE A 414 -12.90 -16.48 -6.78
CA ILE A 414 -13.41 -15.49 -5.80
C ILE A 414 -13.47 -14.11 -6.43
N THR A 415 -12.45 -13.70 -7.20
CA THR A 415 -12.43 -12.40 -7.89
C THR A 415 -13.59 -12.27 -8.88
N LEU A 416 -13.82 -13.31 -9.70
CA LEU A 416 -14.98 -13.37 -10.60
C LEU A 416 -16.30 -13.41 -9.82
N GLY A 417 -16.33 -14.15 -8.71
CA GLY A 417 -17.47 -14.20 -7.79
C GLY A 417 -17.85 -12.82 -7.25
N LEU A 418 -16.88 -12.00 -6.84
CA LEU A 418 -17.11 -10.62 -6.42
C LEU A 418 -17.72 -9.77 -7.55
N ILE A 419 -17.25 -9.93 -8.78
CA ILE A 419 -17.79 -9.23 -9.96
C ILE A 419 -19.21 -9.69 -10.30
N VAL A 420 -19.57 -10.94 -10.07
CA VAL A 420 -20.92 -11.44 -10.37
C VAL A 420 -21.90 -11.11 -9.24
N VAL A 421 -21.51 -11.36 -7.99
CA VAL A 421 -22.34 -11.14 -6.79
C VAL A 421 -22.48 -9.67 -6.43
N GLY A 422 -21.50 -8.83 -6.80
CA GLY A 422 -21.58 -7.39 -6.60
C GLY A 422 -22.74 -6.74 -7.36
N TYR A 423 -23.15 -7.27 -8.52
CA TYR A 423 -24.16 -6.65 -9.38
C TYR A 423 -25.56 -6.63 -8.76
N PRO A 424 -26.10 -7.74 -8.22
CA PRO A 424 -27.38 -7.69 -7.51
C PRO A 424 -27.32 -6.77 -6.29
N MET A 425 -26.20 -6.73 -5.55
CA MET A 425 -26.04 -5.81 -4.42
C MET A 425 -26.09 -4.34 -4.86
N PHE A 426 -25.36 -4.00 -5.92
CA PHE A 426 -25.37 -2.67 -6.54
C PHE A 426 -26.80 -2.26 -6.93
N ARG A 427 -27.53 -3.13 -7.65
CA ARG A 427 -28.91 -2.84 -8.09
C ARG A 427 -29.89 -2.70 -6.93
N LEU A 428 -29.73 -3.46 -5.85
CA LEU A 428 -30.55 -3.35 -4.65
C LEU A 428 -30.35 -2.00 -3.94
N LEU A 429 -29.11 -1.50 -3.92
CA LEU A 429 -28.75 -0.23 -3.28
C LEU A 429 -29.10 0.99 -4.15
N GLU A 430 -29.04 0.86 -5.48
CA GLU A 430 -29.40 1.91 -6.45
C GLU A 430 -30.91 2.22 -6.46
N ARG A 431 -31.76 1.21 -6.27
CA ARG A 431 -33.22 1.28 -6.51
C ARG A 431 -34.07 2.05 -5.50
N ARG A 432 -33.49 2.78 -4.54
CA ARG A 432 -34.28 3.45 -3.48
C ARG A 432 -34.52 4.95 -3.68
N VAL A 433 -34.37 5.49 -4.89
CA VAL A 433 -34.93 6.81 -5.21
C VAL A 433 -36.41 6.63 -5.54
N VAL A 434 -37.28 6.81 -4.56
CA VAL A 434 -38.72 7.07 -4.77
C VAL A 434 -39.06 8.41 -4.16
#